data_AF-A0A381UV60-F1
#
_entry.id   AF-A0A381UV60-F1
#
_cell.length_a   1.000
_cell.length_b   1.000
_cell.length_c   1.000
_cell.angle_alpha   90.00
_cell.angle_beta   90.00
_cell.angle_gamma   90.00
#
_symmetry.space_group_name_H-M   'P 1'
#
loop_
_entity.id
_entity.type
_entity.pdbx_description
1 polymer ?
#
loop_
_entity_poly.entity_id
_entity_poly.type
_entity_poly.pdbx_seq_one_letter_code
_entity_poly.pdbx_strand_id
1 'polypeptide(L)'
;MFLYNRFVKISSVILPILLSVLLSSCTTTSYQELDSSVGYWDEKVDQSADTFKIGFDGAEWNRNSIAEQEKVIDYALLRSAEVALDNGFRYFVISENHSYTEKKTTK
;
A
#
# COMPACT_ATOMS: atom_id res chain seq x y z
N MET A 1 44.27 -9.91 -30.96
CA MET A 1 42.83 -9.92 -31.31
C MET A 1 41.91 -10.56 -30.26
N PHE A 2 42.40 -11.41 -29.33
CA PHE A 2 41.57 -12.06 -28.30
C PHE A 2 41.19 -11.21 -27.07
N LEU A 3 41.97 -10.17 -26.74
CA LEU A 3 41.71 -9.30 -25.58
C LEU A 3 40.60 -8.27 -25.86
N TYR A 4 40.48 -7.79 -27.09
CA TYR A 4 39.45 -6.82 -27.50
C TYR A 4 38.04 -7.40 -27.37
N ASN A 5 37.84 -8.65 -27.78
CA ASN A 5 36.56 -9.34 -27.67
C ASN A 5 36.13 -9.61 -26.22
N ARG A 6 37.03 -9.82 -25.27
CA ARG A 6 36.65 -9.94 -23.84
C ARG A 6 36.16 -8.61 -23.28
N PHE A 7 36.84 -7.50 -23.57
CA PHE A 7 36.44 -6.17 -23.11
C PHE A 7 35.09 -5.71 -23.69
N VAL A 8 34.85 -5.92 -24.99
CA VAL A 8 33.57 -5.58 -25.65
C VAL A 8 32.43 -6.46 -25.13
N LYS A 9 32.68 -7.74 -24.88
CA LYS A 9 31.66 -8.68 -24.39
C LYS A 9 31.27 -8.39 -22.94
N ILE A 10 32.22 -8.00 -22.08
CA ILE A 10 31.96 -7.55 -20.71
C ILE A 10 31.14 -6.25 -20.72
N SER A 11 31.50 -5.28 -21.56
CA SER A 11 30.73 -4.05 -21.79
C SER A 11 29.29 -4.30 -22.25
N SER A 12 29.07 -5.32 -23.10
CA SER A 12 27.74 -5.67 -23.63
C SER A 12 26.79 -6.30 -22.60
N VAL A 13 27.29 -6.89 -21.50
CA VAL A 13 26.44 -7.46 -20.43
C VAL A 13 26.20 -6.45 -19.30
N ILE A 14 27.11 -5.49 -19.11
CA ILE A 14 26.98 -4.48 -18.04
C ILE A 14 25.81 -3.52 -18.32
N LEU A 15 25.59 -3.15 -19.59
CA LEU A 15 24.52 -2.22 -19.97
C LEU A 15 23.09 -2.73 -19.64
N PRO A 16 22.69 -3.97 -19.97
CA PRO A 16 21.37 -4.48 -19.58
C PRO A 16 21.22 -4.66 -18.07
N ILE A 17 22.29 -5.05 -17.36
CA ILE A 17 22.27 -5.21 -15.90
C ILE A 17 22.06 -3.86 -15.20
N LEU A 18 22.76 -2.81 -15.65
CA LEU A 18 22.60 -1.46 -15.12
C LEU A 18 21.18 -0.91 -15.38
N LEU A 19 20.60 -1.21 -16.55
CA LEU A 19 19.24 -0.82 -16.89
C LEU A 19 18.20 -1.53 -16.00
N SER A 20 18.40 -2.81 -15.66
CA SER A 20 17.55 -3.55 -14.72
C SER A 20 17.55 -2.97 -13.30
N VAL A 21 18.69 -2.45 -12.83
CA VAL A 21 18.78 -1.81 -11.51
C VAL A 21 18.04 -0.47 -11.50
N LEU A 22 18.13 0.32 -12.57
CA LEU A 22 17.41 1.60 -12.70
C LEU A 22 15.88 1.44 -12.81
N LEU A 23 15.39 0.27 -13.22
CA LEU A 23 13.95 -0.04 -13.27
C LEU A 23 13.38 -0.48 -11.92
N SER A 24 14.21 -0.75 -10.91
CA SER A 24 13.77 -1.17 -9.57
C SER A 24 13.37 -0.03 -8.63
N SER A 25 13.50 1.23 -9.05
CA SER A 25 13.05 2.40 -8.30
C SER A 25 11.59 2.72 -8.61
N CYS A 26 10.68 1.82 -8.26
CA CYS A 26 9.24 2.11 -8.25
C CYS A 26 8.62 1.60 -6.95
N THR A 27 7.97 2.53 -6.25
CA THR A 27 7.02 2.40 -5.13
C THR A 27 7.58 2.09 -3.73
N THR A 28 7.82 3.15 -2.95
CA THR A 28 7.47 3.16 -1.52
C THR A 28 6.00 3.57 -1.38
N THR A 29 5.09 2.75 -1.91
CA THR A 29 3.68 2.90 -1.61
C THR A 29 3.43 2.10 -0.35
N SER A 30 2.88 2.76 0.66
CA SER A 30 2.53 2.13 1.92
C SER A 30 1.25 1.29 1.89
N TYR A 31 0.61 1.24 0.73
CA TYR A 31 -0.54 0.38 0.48
C TYR A 31 -0.07 -1.04 0.21
N GLN A 32 -0.02 -1.83 1.27
CA GLN A 32 0.35 -3.24 1.30
C GLN A 32 -0.47 -3.92 2.39
N GLU A 33 -0.60 -5.25 2.34
CA GLU A 33 -1.18 -6.02 3.45
C GLU A 33 -0.40 -5.75 4.73
N LEU A 34 -1.10 -5.70 5.86
CA LEU A 34 -0.52 -5.37 7.16
C LEU A 34 0.60 -6.36 7.50
N ASP A 35 1.83 -5.84 7.49
CA ASP A 35 3.00 -6.53 7.99
C ASP A 35 3.30 -6.11 9.45
N SER A 36 4.48 -6.48 9.95
CA SER A 36 4.91 -6.14 11.31
C SER A 36 4.99 -4.63 11.63
N SER A 37 4.93 -3.77 10.62
CA SER A 37 5.13 -2.33 10.75
C SER A 37 3.95 -1.54 10.21
N VAL A 38 3.36 -1.96 9.09
CA VAL A 38 2.50 -1.08 8.30
C VAL A 38 1.66 -1.79 7.23
N GLY A 39 0.39 -1.42 7.09
CA GLY A 39 -0.46 -1.85 5.97
C GLY A 39 -1.96 -1.92 6.27
N TYR A 40 -2.72 -2.40 5.29
CA TYR A 40 -4.16 -2.63 5.38
C TYR A 40 -4.47 -4.01 5.96
N TRP A 41 -5.63 -4.14 6.57
CA TRP A 41 -6.21 -5.42 6.95
C TRP A 41 -7.73 -5.38 6.78
N ASP A 42 -8.32 -6.54 6.62
CA ASP A 42 -9.77 -6.70 6.53
C ASP A 42 -10.21 -8.02 7.16
N GLU A 43 -11.40 -7.99 7.77
CA GLU A 43 -11.99 -9.14 8.44
C GLU A 43 -13.50 -9.16 8.21
N LYS A 44 -14.05 -10.34 7.91
CA LYS A 44 -15.51 -10.52 7.83
C LYS A 44 -16.08 -10.63 9.24
N VAL A 45 -16.95 -9.69 9.63
CA VAL A 45 -17.49 -9.57 10.99
C VAL A 45 -18.48 -10.70 11.31
N ASP A 46 -19.27 -11.10 10.32
CA ASP A 46 -20.25 -12.17 10.44
C ASP A 46 -20.22 -13.03 9.17
N GLN A 47 -20.18 -14.35 9.31
CA GLN A 47 -20.18 -15.24 8.16
C GLN A 47 -21.51 -15.18 7.38
N SER A 48 -22.60 -14.87 8.08
CA SER A 48 -23.97 -14.81 7.56
C SER A 48 -24.39 -13.43 7.02
N ALA A 49 -23.61 -12.37 7.29
CA ALA A 49 -23.87 -11.03 6.79
C ALA A 49 -22.71 -10.53 5.90
N ASP A 50 -23.00 -9.63 4.96
CA ASP A 50 -22.00 -9.02 4.08
C ASP A 50 -21.33 -7.80 4.74
N THR A 51 -20.89 -7.99 5.99
CA THR A 51 -20.29 -6.95 6.82
C THR A 51 -18.81 -7.24 7.03
N PHE A 52 -17.98 -6.26 6.67
CA PHE A 52 -16.53 -6.35 6.76
C PHE A 52 -16.00 -5.19 7.60
N LYS A 53 -15.00 -5.48 8.42
CA LYS A 53 -14.22 -4.47 9.13
C LYS A 53 -12.95 -4.25 8.35
N ILE A 54 -12.72 -3.00 7.95
CA ILE A 54 -11.56 -2.58 7.17
C ILE A 54 -10.72 -1.66 8.03
N GLY A 55 -9.40 -1.87 8.02
CA GLY A 55 -8.47 -1.01 8.74
C GLY A 55 -7.17 -0.81 8.00
N PHE A 56 -6.46 0.23 8.40
CA PHE A 56 -5.12 0.54 7.94
C PHE A 56 -4.31 0.98 9.14
N ASP A 57 -3.23 0.25 9.43
CA ASP A 57 -2.43 0.44 10.63
C ASP A 57 -0.96 0.65 10.27
N GLY A 58 -0.21 1.20 11.21
CA GLY A 58 1.23 1.30 11.16
C GLY A 58 1.78 2.35 12.11
N ALA A 59 2.97 2.04 12.65
CA ALA A 59 3.58 2.82 13.73
C ALA A 59 3.95 4.27 13.35
N GLU A 60 3.97 4.59 12.06
CA GLU A 60 4.41 5.89 11.54
C GLU A 60 3.25 6.87 11.29
N TRP A 61 2.06 6.40 10.91
CA TRP A 61 0.96 7.29 10.49
C TRP A 61 0.39 8.16 11.61
N ASN A 62 0.38 7.63 12.83
CA ASN A 62 -0.21 8.30 13.98
C ASN A 62 0.68 9.42 14.53
N ARG A 63 1.94 9.52 14.10
CA ARG A 63 2.92 10.56 14.48
C ARG A 63 3.00 11.71 13.49
N ASN A 64 2.23 11.61 12.42
CA ASN A 64 2.43 12.34 11.19
C ASN A 64 1.42 13.50 11.02
N SER A 65 1.64 14.28 9.97
CA SER A 65 0.86 15.48 9.63
C SER A 65 -0.62 15.17 9.35
N ILE A 66 -1.50 16.18 9.39
CA ILE A 66 -2.92 16.02 9.04
C ILE A 66 -3.10 15.35 7.68
N ALA A 67 -2.29 15.72 6.69
CA ALA A 67 -2.34 15.15 5.34
C ALA A 67 -2.04 13.64 5.31
N GLU A 68 -1.18 13.15 6.20
CA GLU A 68 -0.84 11.74 6.30
C GLU A 68 -1.92 10.94 7.04
N GLN A 69 -2.62 11.57 7.99
CA GLN A 69 -3.81 10.98 8.61
C GLN A 69 -4.97 10.86 7.62
N GLU A 70 -5.18 11.88 6.77
CA GLU A 70 -6.16 11.82 5.67
C GLU A 70 -5.82 10.69 4.69
N LYS A 71 -4.53 10.49 4.40
CA LYS A 71 -4.07 9.40 3.53
C LYS A 71 -4.43 8.00 4.06
N VAL A 72 -4.42 7.81 5.38
CA VAL A 72 -4.85 6.54 6.01
C VAL A 72 -6.34 6.28 5.76
N ILE A 73 -7.16 7.32 5.83
CA ILE A 73 -8.61 7.23 5.54
C ILE A 73 -8.81 6.85 4.07
N ASP A 74 -8.08 7.48 3.15
CA ASP A 74 -8.14 7.16 1.73
C ASP A 74 -7.75 5.71 1.44
N TYR A 75 -6.72 5.18 2.12
CA TYR A 75 -6.33 3.78 1.97
C TYR A 75 -7.37 2.82 2.53
N ALA A 76 -8.01 3.13 3.65
CA ALA A 76 -9.10 2.31 4.18
C ALA A 76 -10.31 2.30 3.22
N LEU A 77 -10.62 3.44 2.57
CA LEU A 77 -11.66 3.53 1.55
C LEU A 77 -11.30 2.73 0.29
N LEU A 78 -10.04 2.82 -0.16
CA LEU A 78 -9.54 2.01 -1.27
C LEU A 78 -9.69 0.52 -0.97
N ARG A 79 -9.25 0.08 0.22
CA ARG A 79 -9.39 -1.33 0.63
C ARG A 79 -10.85 -1.77 0.73
N SER A 80 -11.74 -0.89 1.18
CA SER A 80 -13.18 -1.17 1.20
C SER A 80 -13.74 -1.45 -0.20
N ALA A 81 -13.27 -0.71 -1.22
CA ALA A 81 -13.67 -0.93 -2.60
C ALA A 81 -13.13 -2.25 -3.16
N GLU A 82 -11.88 -2.59 -2.85
CA GLU A 82 -11.27 -3.86 -3.27
C GLU A 82 -11.99 -5.06 -2.64
N VAL A 83 -12.23 -5.05 -1.34
CA VAL A 83 -12.98 -6.12 -0.65
C VAL A 83 -14.37 -6.28 -1.25
N ALA A 84 -15.03 -5.17 -1.62
CA ALA A 84 -16.32 -5.24 -2.29
C ALA A 84 -16.22 -5.99 -3.63
N LEU A 85 -15.23 -5.64 -4.46
CA LEU A 85 -15.00 -6.29 -5.75
C LEU A 85 -14.59 -7.76 -5.62
N ASP A 86 -13.72 -8.09 -4.68
CA ASP A 86 -13.24 -9.45 -4.40
C ASP A 86 -14.37 -10.38 -3.98
N ASN A 87 -15.40 -9.84 -3.32
CA ASN A 87 -16.61 -10.57 -2.93
C ASN A 87 -17.75 -10.47 -3.96
N GLY A 88 -17.54 -9.82 -5.12
CA GLY A 88 -18.52 -9.74 -6.21
C GLY A 88 -19.60 -8.66 -6.02
N PHE A 89 -19.42 -7.74 -5.09
CA PHE A 89 -20.34 -6.61 -4.88
C PHE A 89 -20.02 -5.45 -5.83
N ARG A 90 -21.06 -4.74 -6.26
CA ARG A 90 -20.90 -3.54 -7.12
C ARG A 90 -20.72 -2.26 -6.33
N TYR A 91 -21.12 -2.26 -5.07
CA TYR A 91 -21.15 -1.09 -4.20
C TYR A 91 -20.88 -1.55 -2.76
N PHE A 92 -20.34 -0.65 -1.94
CA PHE A 92 -20.27 -0.81 -0.50
C PHE A 92 -20.81 0.44 0.19
N VAL A 93 -21.18 0.31 1.46
CA VAL A 93 -21.61 1.42 2.31
C VAL A 93 -20.76 1.40 3.58
N ILE A 94 -20.27 2.56 4.00
CA ILE A 94 -19.60 2.72 5.29
C ILE A 94 -20.66 2.86 6.37
N SER A 95 -20.86 1.79 7.16
CA SER A 95 -21.83 1.78 8.26
C SER A 95 -21.29 2.47 9.52
N GLU A 96 -20.01 2.27 9.81
CA GLU A 96 -19.33 2.84 10.97
C GLU A 96 -17.94 3.31 10.58
N ASN A 97 -17.50 4.43 11.14
CA ASN A 97 -16.14 4.93 10.98
C ASN A 97 -15.53 5.14 12.36
N HIS A 98 -14.61 4.24 12.74
CA HIS A 98 -13.83 4.32 13.97
C HIS A 98 -12.45 4.91 13.65
N SER A 99 -12.43 6.12 13.08
CA SER A 99 -11.19 6.86 12.89
C SER A 99 -10.65 7.30 14.25
N TYR A 100 -9.47 6.79 14.65
CA TYR A 100 -8.72 7.36 15.76
C TYR A 100 -8.11 8.71 15.32
N THR A 101 -8.97 9.71 15.19
CA THR A 101 -8.58 11.10 15.00
C THR A 101 -8.86 11.81 16.31
N GLU A 102 -7.81 12.06 17.11
CA GLU A 102 -7.89 13.19 18.03
C GLU A 102 -8.02 14.46 17.19
N LYS A 103 -9.25 14.90 16.92
CA LYS A 103 -9.49 16.29 16.52
C LYS A 103 -9.10 17.19 17.69
N LYS A 104 -7.84 17.59 17.78
CA LYS A 104 -7.46 18.78 18.56
C LYS A 104 -8.00 19.99 17.83
N THR A 105 -9.23 20.35 18.19
CA THR A 105 -9.82 21.64 17.88
C THR A 105 -9.21 22.64 18.86
N THR A 106 -8.08 23.24 18.53
CA THR A 106 -7.56 24.38 19.30
C THR A 106 -8.40 25.60 18.93
N LYS A 107 -9.10 26.13 19.94
CA LYS A 107 -9.84 27.39 19.88
C LYS A 107 -8.99 28.50 20.48
#